data_AF-A0A5N9CYH1-F1
#
_entry.id   AF-A0A5N9CYH1-F1
#
_cell.length_a   1.000
_cell.length_b   1.000
_cell.length_c   1.000
_cell.angle_alpha   90.00
_cell.angle_beta   90.00
_cell.angle_gamma   90.00
#
_symmetry.space_group_name_H-M   'P 1'
#
loop_
_entity.id
_entity.type
_entity.pdbx_description
1 polymer ?
#
loop_
_entity_poly.entity_id
_entity_poly.type
_entity_poly.pdbx_seq_one_letter_code
_entity_poly.pdbx_strand_id
1 'polypeptide(L)' 'MDAASLIERKPLDHIDEFQPGDTVIVNLRIVEGDRRRIQAFQGNVISGKHTISR' A
#
# COMPACT_ATOMS: atom_id res chain seq x y z
N MET A 1 -27.31 -1.18 4.18
CA MET A 1 -26.18 -0.51 4.84
C MET A 1 -24.98 -1.43 4.72
N ASP A 2 -23.87 -0.92 4.22
CA ASP A 2 -22.68 -1.72 3.90
C ASP A 2 -21.91 -2.02 5.19
N ALA A 3 -21.76 -3.28 5.56
CA ALA A 3 -21.20 -3.69 6.87
C ALA A 3 -19.74 -3.23 7.07
N ALA A 4 -19.03 -2.93 5.97
CA ALA A 4 -17.65 -2.45 5.98
C ALA A 4 -17.48 -1.01 6.50
N SER A 5 -18.56 -0.22 6.63
CA SER A 5 -18.48 1.16 7.15
C SER A 5 -18.55 1.24 8.69
N LEU A 6 -18.83 0.13 9.38
CA LEU A 6 -18.92 0.05 10.85
C LEU A 6 -17.57 -0.12 11.56
N ILE A 7 -16.48 -0.27 10.80
CA ILE A 7 -15.12 -0.43 11.33
C ILE A 7 -14.29 0.76 10.88
N GLU A 8 -13.70 1.49 11.82
CA GLU A 8 -12.73 2.53 11.52
C GLU A 8 -11.50 1.90 10.83
N ARG A 9 -11.29 2.28 9.57
CA ARG A 9 -10.04 1.96 8.88
C ARG A 9 -8.97 2.90 9.42
N LYS A 10 -8.11 2.39 10.29
CA LYS A 10 -6.91 3.11 10.71
C LYS A 10 -6.04 3.38 9.46
N PRO A 11 -5.84 4.65 9.06
CA PRO A 11 -4.92 4.96 7.98
C PRO A 11 -3.50 4.52 8.37
N LEU A 12 -2.73 4.07 7.38
CA LEU A 12 -1.33 3.74 7.58
C LEU A 12 -0.53 5.03 7.44
N ASP A 13 -0.25 5.69 8.58
CA ASP A 13 0.42 7.01 8.64
C ASP A 13 1.83 7.05 8.01
N HIS A 14 2.35 5.90 7.57
CA HIS A 14 3.69 5.74 6.99
C HIS A 14 3.67 5.48 5.48
N ILE A 15 2.52 5.59 4.82
CA ILE A 15 2.39 5.44 3.37
C ILE A 15 2.05 6.81 2.79
N ASP A 16 2.88 7.27 1.85
CA ASP A 16 2.64 8.53 1.14
C ASP A 16 1.39 8.43 0.23
N GLU A 17 0.76 9.56 -0.03
CA GLU A 17 -0.33 9.62 -1.02
C GLU A 17 0.20 9.27 -2.41
N PHE A 18 -0.60 8.52 -3.17
CA PHE A 18 -0.28 8.18 -4.56
C PHE A 18 -1.56 8.07 -5.39
N GLN A 19 -1.42 8.32 -6.68
CA GLN A 19 -2.49 8.24 -7.67
C GLN A 19 -2.00 7.55 -8.96
N PRO A 20 -2.93 7.15 -9.85
CA PRO A 20 -2.55 6.57 -11.13
C PRO A 20 -1.66 7.53 -11.93
N GLY A 21 -0.56 7.01 -12.47
CA GLY A 21 0.47 7.75 -13.17
C GLY A 21 1.75 7.99 -12.36
N ASP A 22 1.69 7.93 -11.03
CA ASP A 22 2.86 8.16 -10.19
C ASP A 22 3.84 6.98 -10.27
N THR A 23 5.14 7.27 -10.18
CA THR A 23 6.17 6.24 -9.99
C THR A 23 6.38 5.99 -8.50
N VAL A 24 6.12 4.76 -8.06
CA VAL A 24 6.23 4.35 -6.65
C VAL A 24 7.27 3.25 -6.47
N ILE A 25 7.81 3.14 -5.26
CA ILE A 25 8.64 2.01 -4.84
C ILE A 25 7.87 1.24 -3.77
N VAL A 26 7.63 -0.04 -4.02
CA VAL A 26 6.93 -0.94 -3.09
C VAL A 26 7.92 -1.97 -2.55
N ASN A 27 8.02 -2.05 -1.23
CA ASN A 27 8.87 -3.03 -0.55
C ASN A 27 8.06 -4.29 -0.25
N LEU A 28 8.32 -5.38 -0.97
CA LEU A 28 7.70 -6.67 -0.73
C LEU A 28 8.53 -7.46 0.27
N ARG A 29 7.89 -7.95 1.33
CA ARG A 29 8.48 -8.94 2.22
C ARG A 29 8.25 -10.33 1.63
N ILE A 30 9.34 -10.99 1.24
CA ILE A 30 9.32 -12.35 0.69
C ILE A 30 9.77 -13.32 1.78
N VAL A 31 8.98 -14.37 1.98
CA VAL A 31 9.25 -15.43 2.96
C VAL A 31 9.45 -16.75 2.21
N GLU A 32 10.63 -17.35 2.37
CA GLU A 32 11.06 -18.58 1.70
C GLU A 32 11.48 -19.59 2.77
N GLY A 33 10.48 -20.35 3.27
CA GLY A 33 10.66 -21.20 4.46
C GLY A 33 11.03 -20.36 5.68
N ASP A 34 12.19 -20.65 6.28
CA ASP A 34 12.70 -19.92 7.44
C ASP A 34 13.40 -18.60 7.10
N ARG A 35 13.72 -18.38 5.81
CA ARG A 35 14.42 -17.16 5.36
C ARG A 35 13.42 -16.07 4.99
N ARG A 36 13.80 -14.82 5.28
CA ARG A 36 13.00 -13.63 4.96
C ARG A 36 13.88 -12.57 4.32
N ARG A 37 13.40 -11.94 3.26
CA ARG A 37 14.06 -10.81 2.59
C ARG A 37 13.05 -9.73 2.22
N ILE A 38 13.54 -8.53 2.00
CA ILE A 38 12.76 -7.43 1.44
C ILE A 38 13.26 -7.19 0.01
N GLN A 39 12.32 -7.13 -0.92
CA GLN A 39 12.60 -6.81 -2.32
C GLN A 39 11.83 -5.55 -2.71
N ALA A 40 12.56 -4.54 -3.20
CA ALA A 40 11.96 -3.32 -3.72
C ALA A 40 11.52 -3.53 -5.18
N PHE A 41 10.30 -3.11 -5.50
CA PHE A 41 9.77 -3.06 -6.86
C PHE A 41 9.40 -1.62 -7.19
N GLN A 42 9.92 -1.10 -8.30
CA GLN A 42 9.65 0.26 -8.76
C GLN A 42 8.83 0.22 -10.05
N GLY A 43 7.80 1.06 -10.14
CA GLY A 43 6.99 1.15 -11.34
C GLY A 43 5.91 2.22 -11.24
N ASN A 44 5.15 2.36 -12.32
CA ASN A 44 4.05 3.31 -12.38
C ASN A 44 2.77 2.70 -11.82
N VAL A 45 2.00 3.50 -11.09
CA VAL A 45 0.66 3.12 -10.64
C VAL A 45 -0.29 3.15 -11.84
N ILE A 46 -0.85 2.00 -12.20
CA ILE A 46 -1.81 1.89 -13.32
C ILE A 46 -3.26 2.07 -12.86
N SER A 47 -3.57 1.77 -11.59
CA SER A 47 -4.91 1.89 -11.01
C SER A 47 -4.83 1.93 -9.49
N GLY A 48 -5.90 2.44 -8.84
CA GLY A 48 -5.96 2.64 -7.40
C GLY A 48 -5.34 3.97 -6.95
N LYS A 49 -5.73 4.44 -5.76
CA LYS A 49 -5.17 5.63 -5.12
C LYS A 49 -5.14 5.48 -3.60
N HIS A 50 -4.17 6.10 -2.96
CA HIS A 50 -4.13 6.27 -1.51
C HIS A 50 -4.20 7.75 -1.20
N THR A 51 -5.16 8.14 -0.35
CA THR A 51 -5.31 9.52 0.11
C THR A 51 -5.36 9.48 1.63
N ILE A 52 -4.61 10.36 2.28
CA ILE A 52 -4.63 10.52 3.71
C ILE A 52 -5.79 11.47 4.01
N SER A 53 -6.86 10.96 4.63
CA SER A 53 -7.89 11.82 5.19
C SER A 53 -7.28 12.54 6.39
N ARG A 54 -6.99 13.83 6.24
CA ARG A 54 -6.78 14.70 7.41
C ARG A 54 -8.06 14.89 8.20
#